data_AF-A0A1E7FXY9-F1
#
_entry.id   AF-A0A1E7FXY9-F1
#
_cell.length_a   1.000
_cell.length_b   1.000
_cell.length_c   1.000
_cell.angle_alpha   90.00
_cell.angle_beta   90.00
_cell.angle_gamma   90.00
#
_symmetry.space_group_name_H-M   'P 1'
#
loop_
_entity.id
_entity.type
_entity.pdbx_description
1 polymer ?
#
loop_
_entity_poly.entity_id
_entity_poly.type
_entity_poly.pdbx_seq_one_letter_code
_entity_poly.pdbx_strand_id
1 'polypeptide(L)'
;MWTNKASSLLHKRLPMTTSTRASTRYLSAFMLRRAATTNPTSSSLSSSLSSSSSSSSSPLLSSTTSSTTTSFQPHPQGQSPYVCRYYVTRAHPRPIPEYSVPTGLQMVLDGVEERKTRRATRWEQNKVKRQLKGIEDSGEYRNHNETIELAINLNIDPRKPGQALRGSMVLPHGTGKTVSCLVFTSDGKTMEEAKIAGHEAGGEELIDKIIAGEVAIDQYQRALATKETLPMVQKQLARLLGPRGLMPNLKTNTVFDEGSMLLTSLKEQSSTVTYRTESGGIVHFPVGRGSFTPQQLIENLQTICQTVQDVKPEQYGKGKKKKSSGGGAGTKGNSKKQSKNVKYWLKAHLTATQGKGSVLLDLRTVDPTSPFFMKEPE
;
A
#
# COMPACT_ATOMS: atom_id res chain seq x y z
N MET A 1 23.37 36.96 -47.35
CA MET A 1 22.97 38.38 -47.22
C MET A 1 21.54 38.40 -46.70
N TRP A 2 21.41 38.50 -45.38
CA TRP A 2 20.88 39.70 -44.70
C TRP A 2 19.39 39.94 -44.98
N THR A 3 18.53 39.46 -44.08
CA THR A 3 17.86 40.31 -43.07
C THR A 3 17.10 41.48 -43.70
N ASN A 4 15.76 41.42 -43.71
CA ASN A 4 14.92 42.46 -43.10
C ASN A 4 13.42 42.20 -43.30
N LYS A 5 12.64 42.72 -42.33
CA LYS A 5 11.18 42.84 -42.20
C LYS A 5 10.48 41.57 -41.67
N ALA A 6 10.31 41.33 -40.36
CA ALA A 6 10.13 42.26 -39.25
C ALA A 6 9.10 43.37 -39.51
N SER A 7 7.95 43.02 -40.09
CA SER A 7 6.78 43.92 -40.14
C SER A 7 5.52 43.19 -40.63
N SER A 8 5.00 42.22 -39.87
CA SER A 8 3.56 41.86 -39.91
C SER A 8 3.20 40.92 -38.74
N LEU A 9 3.61 41.30 -37.53
CA LEU A 9 3.03 40.77 -36.30
C LEU A 9 1.96 41.77 -35.85
N LEU A 10 0.71 41.54 -36.23
CA LEU A 10 -0.50 42.06 -35.56
C LEU A 10 -1.74 41.41 -36.19
N HIS A 11 -2.66 40.99 -35.32
CA HIS A 11 -3.96 40.35 -35.57
C HIS A 11 -4.00 38.81 -35.70
N LYS A 12 -3.86 38.14 -34.56
CA LYS A 12 -4.98 37.41 -33.90
C LYS A 12 -4.46 36.76 -32.61
N ARG A 13 -4.33 37.57 -31.55
CA ARG A 13 -4.30 37.12 -30.15
C ARG A 13 -5.66 37.41 -29.54
N LEU A 14 -6.31 36.37 -29.05
CA LEU A 14 -7.43 36.38 -28.11
C LEU A 14 -7.23 35.18 -27.16
N PRO A 15 -7.70 35.25 -25.91
CA PRO A 15 -6.82 35.49 -24.77
C PRO A 15 -6.63 34.29 -23.85
N MET A 16 -5.46 34.28 -23.20
CA MET A 16 -5.21 33.54 -21.96
C MET A 16 -6.18 34.02 -20.89
N THR A 17 -7.19 33.21 -20.57
CA THR A 17 -7.98 33.37 -19.35
C THR A 17 -7.45 32.39 -18.30
N THR A 18 -6.65 32.91 -17.40
CA THR A 18 -6.35 32.30 -16.10
C THR A 18 -7.65 32.18 -15.30
N SER A 19 -8.23 30.97 -15.22
CA SER A 19 -9.29 30.66 -14.25
C SER A 19 -8.75 29.76 -13.15
N THR A 20 -8.04 30.41 -12.24
CA THR A 20 -7.72 29.94 -10.90
C THR A 20 -9.01 29.97 -10.06
N ARG A 21 -9.92 29.00 -10.24
CA ARG A 21 -11.10 28.91 -9.34
C ARG A 21 -11.78 27.54 -9.33
N ALA A 22 -11.09 26.53 -8.79
CA ALA A 22 -11.70 25.31 -8.28
C ALA A 22 -10.88 24.72 -7.12
N SER A 23 -10.63 25.52 -6.09
CA SER A 23 -10.05 25.05 -4.81
C SER A 23 -10.35 26.02 -3.67
N THR A 24 -11.63 26.28 -3.41
CA THR A 24 -12.07 26.95 -2.17
C THR A 24 -13.47 26.46 -1.79
N ARG A 25 -13.59 25.20 -1.35
CA ARG A 25 -14.75 24.71 -0.58
C ARG A 25 -14.38 23.79 0.59
N TYR A 26 -13.14 23.83 1.06
CA TYR A 26 -12.69 22.99 2.20
C TYR A 26 -11.82 23.71 3.25
N LEU A 27 -11.85 25.06 3.30
CA LEU A 27 -11.08 25.84 4.28
C LEU A 27 -11.90 26.99 4.89
N SER A 28 -13.08 26.69 5.41
CA SER A 28 -13.83 27.63 6.28
C SER A 28 -14.46 26.96 7.49
N ALA A 29 -13.86 25.87 7.98
CA ALA A 29 -14.33 25.15 9.17
C ALA A 29 -13.23 24.90 10.22
N PHE A 30 -12.08 25.61 10.15
CA PHE A 30 -10.95 25.34 11.04
C PHE A 30 -10.27 26.58 11.66
N MET A 31 -10.88 27.76 11.56
CA MET A 31 -10.34 29.02 12.11
C MET A 31 -11.39 29.78 12.93
N LEU A 32 -12.05 29.10 13.87
CA LEU A 32 -12.86 29.74 14.93
C LEU A 32 -12.98 28.82 16.14
N ARG A 33 -11.85 28.48 16.75
CA ARG A 33 -11.84 28.01 18.15
C ARG A 33 -10.48 28.22 18.80
N ARG A 34 -10.11 29.48 19.04
CA ARG A 34 -9.14 29.83 20.08
C ARG A 34 -9.30 31.29 20.47
N ALA A 35 -9.32 31.50 21.78
CA ALA A 35 -9.58 32.74 22.54
C ALA A 35 -11.05 33.15 22.54
N ALA A 36 -11.71 33.48 23.65
CA ALA A 36 -11.41 33.51 25.08
C ALA A 36 -12.73 33.93 25.74
N THR A 37 -13.14 33.33 26.86
CA THR A 37 -13.87 34.02 27.93
C THR A 37 -13.95 33.12 29.15
N THR A 38 -13.27 33.59 30.20
CA THR A 38 -13.42 33.27 31.61
C THR A 38 -14.88 33.31 32.06
N ASN A 39 -15.33 32.33 32.84
CA ASN A 39 -16.51 32.47 33.70
C ASN A 39 -16.18 31.89 35.08
N PRO A 40 -16.10 32.72 36.14
CA PRO A 40 -16.32 32.31 37.50
C PRO A 40 -17.80 32.48 37.89
N THR A 41 -18.11 32.08 39.11
CA THR A 41 -19.30 32.39 39.92
C THR A 41 -20.49 31.44 39.83
N SER A 42 -20.52 30.63 40.89
CA SER A 42 -21.67 30.06 41.59
C SER A 42 -22.83 31.04 41.78
N SER A 43 -24.04 30.62 41.44
CA SER A 43 -25.29 31.20 41.94
C SER A 43 -26.04 30.16 42.78
N SER A 44 -25.91 30.31 44.10
CA SER A 44 -26.75 29.70 45.11
C SER A 44 -28.15 30.31 45.07
N LEU A 45 -29.18 29.47 44.94
CA LEU A 45 -30.56 29.82 45.27
C LEU A 45 -30.83 29.40 46.72
N SER A 46 -31.14 30.40 47.53
CA SER A 46 -31.59 30.35 48.91
C SER A 46 -33.09 30.08 48.99
N SER A 47 -33.50 29.21 49.91
CA SER A 47 -34.77 29.26 50.62
C SER A 47 -34.55 28.51 51.93
N SER A 48 -34.22 29.23 53.00
CA SER A 48 -35.16 29.68 54.05
C SER A 48 -35.52 28.56 55.03
N LEU A 49 -34.94 28.60 56.23
CA LEU A 49 -35.66 28.68 57.50
C LEU A 49 -34.66 28.75 58.66
N SER A 50 -34.78 29.84 59.40
CA SER A 50 -33.97 30.23 60.54
C SER A 50 -34.58 29.73 61.85
N SER A 51 -33.67 29.34 62.75
CA SER A 51 -33.69 29.60 64.20
C SER A 51 -34.91 29.22 65.05
N SER A 52 -34.68 28.32 66.00
CA SER A 52 -35.12 28.54 67.37
C SER A 52 -34.14 27.93 68.38
N SER A 53 -33.84 28.74 69.38
CA SER A 53 -32.99 28.55 70.53
C SER A 53 -33.68 27.72 71.62
N SER A 54 -32.93 26.85 72.31
CA SER A 54 -33.13 26.63 73.74
C SER A 54 -31.88 26.00 74.39
N SER A 55 -31.46 26.66 75.45
CA SER A 55 -30.38 26.34 76.37
C SER A 55 -30.88 25.47 77.54
N SER A 56 -30.10 24.48 77.99
CA SER A 56 -30.06 24.11 79.41
C SER A 56 -28.91 23.15 79.77
N SER A 57 -28.13 23.59 80.77
CA SER A 57 -27.53 22.84 81.91
C SER A 57 -26.43 21.78 81.71
N SER A 58 -25.24 22.14 82.22
CA SER A 58 -24.09 21.37 82.74
C SER A 58 -24.47 20.33 83.85
N PRO A 59 -23.57 19.49 84.44
CA PRO A 59 -22.10 19.59 84.53
C PRO A 59 -21.28 18.28 84.40
N LEU A 60 -19.97 18.46 84.52
CA LEU A 60 -18.84 17.53 84.55
C LEU A 60 -18.97 16.38 85.57
N LEU A 61 -18.46 15.19 85.19
CA LEU A 61 -17.97 14.18 86.13
C LEU A 61 -16.68 13.52 85.60
N SER A 62 -15.79 13.30 86.55
CA SER A 62 -14.40 12.87 86.45
C SER A 62 -14.22 11.35 86.34
N SER A 63 -13.19 10.97 85.56
CA SER A 63 -12.28 9.82 85.74
C SER A 63 -12.85 8.45 86.15
N THR A 64 -12.70 7.45 85.26
CA THR A 64 -12.11 6.16 85.67
C THR A 64 -11.48 5.45 84.47
N THR A 65 -10.26 4.96 84.70
CA THR A 65 -9.47 4.10 83.83
C THR A 65 -10.14 2.74 83.62
N SER A 66 -10.31 2.32 82.37
CA SER A 66 -10.36 0.90 82.03
C SER A 66 -9.95 0.67 80.58
N SER A 67 -8.79 0.05 80.43
CA SER A 67 -8.30 -0.57 79.21
C SER A 67 -9.31 -1.59 78.68
N THR A 68 -9.85 -1.35 77.49
CA THR A 68 -10.62 -2.36 76.76
C THR A 68 -9.97 -2.57 75.39
N THR A 69 -9.29 -3.70 75.27
CA THR A 69 -8.78 -4.27 74.03
C THR A 69 -9.91 -4.32 73.00
N THR A 70 -9.94 -3.36 72.06
CA THR A 70 -10.83 -3.43 70.89
C THR A 70 -10.13 -4.28 69.83
N SER A 71 -10.64 -5.49 69.64
CA SER A 71 -10.37 -6.31 68.48
C SER A 71 -10.84 -5.57 67.23
N PHE A 72 -9.90 -5.13 66.40
CA PHE A 72 -10.21 -4.68 65.05
C PHE A 72 -10.72 -5.89 64.24
N GLN A 73 -12.03 -5.94 63.98
CA GLN A 73 -12.51 -6.78 62.90
C GLN A 73 -12.09 -6.14 61.56
N PRO A 74 -11.44 -6.88 60.65
CA PRO A 74 -11.11 -6.35 59.35
C PRO A 74 -12.41 -6.08 58.57
N HIS A 75 -12.54 -4.87 58.05
CA HIS A 75 -13.56 -4.52 57.06
C HIS A 75 -13.53 -5.54 55.90
N PRO A 76 -14.69 -5.98 55.38
CA PRO A 76 -14.72 -6.94 54.29
C PRO A 76 -14.02 -6.34 53.08
N GLN A 77 -13.02 -7.05 52.57
CA GLN A 77 -12.29 -6.68 51.37
C GLN A 77 -13.22 -6.72 50.16
N GLY A 78 -13.85 -5.59 49.85
CA GLY A 78 -14.32 -5.31 48.50
C GLY A 78 -13.10 -5.17 47.60
N GLN A 79 -12.87 -6.15 46.73
CA GLN A 79 -11.90 -6.05 45.65
C GLN A 79 -12.33 -4.94 44.68
N SER A 80 -11.99 -3.69 44.99
CA SER A 80 -11.95 -2.64 43.98
C SER A 80 -10.82 -3.02 43.02
N PRO A 81 -11.07 -3.19 41.71
CA PRO A 81 -9.98 -3.36 40.79
C PRO A 81 -9.20 -2.05 40.83
N TYR A 82 -7.98 -2.09 41.34
CA TYR A 82 -6.99 -1.05 41.10
C TYR A 82 -6.83 -0.94 39.58
N VAL A 83 -7.62 -0.08 38.95
CA VAL A 83 -7.42 0.28 37.56
C VAL A 83 -6.15 1.11 37.56
N CYS A 84 -5.02 0.45 37.34
CA CYS A 84 -3.76 1.09 36.99
C CYS A 84 -4.02 1.92 35.73
N ARG A 85 -4.39 3.19 35.92
CA ARG A 85 -4.37 4.19 34.86
C ARG A 85 -2.90 4.42 34.52
N TYR A 86 -2.39 3.64 33.57
CA TYR A 86 -1.15 3.97 32.90
C TYR A 86 -1.34 5.34 32.23
N TYR A 87 -0.70 6.36 32.78
CA TYR A 87 -0.55 7.64 32.09
C TYR A 87 0.31 7.39 30.85
N VAL A 88 -0.33 7.26 29.69
CA VAL A 88 0.37 7.24 28.40
C VAL A 88 0.83 8.66 28.13
N THR A 89 2.04 9.00 28.55
CA THR A 89 2.69 10.24 28.12
C THR A 89 2.84 10.16 26.60
N ARG A 90 2.25 11.12 25.88
CA ARG A 90 2.31 11.22 24.40
C ARG A 90 3.74 11.51 23.86
N ALA A 91 4.76 11.51 24.72
CA ALA A 91 6.09 12.01 24.43
C ALA A 91 6.95 11.06 23.58
N HIS A 92 6.62 9.77 23.53
CA HIS A 92 7.34 8.81 22.71
C HIS A 92 6.38 8.08 21.76
N PRO A 93 6.63 8.10 20.44
CA PRO A 93 5.84 7.29 19.51
C PRO A 93 6.00 5.82 19.91
N ARG A 94 4.88 5.12 20.11
CA ARG A 94 4.93 3.66 20.33
C ARG A 94 5.46 3.00 19.05
N PRO A 95 6.34 2.00 19.16
CA PRO A 95 6.72 1.21 18.00
C PRO A 95 5.47 0.58 17.39
N ILE A 96 5.40 0.56 16.07
CA ILE A 96 4.32 -0.12 15.35
C ILE A 96 4.45 -1.61 15.64
N PRO A 97 3.39 -2.31 16.04
CA PRO A 97 3.46 -3.75 16.27
C PRO A 97 3.82 -4.49 14.97
N GLU A 98 4.69 -5.48 15.09
CA GLU A 98 5.08 -6.39 14.01
C GLU A 98 4.29 -7.70 14.15
N TYR A 99 3.84 -8.24 13.03
CA TYR A 99 3.03 -9.46 13.00
C TYR A 99 3.71 -10.52 12.12
N SER A 100 3.51 -11.80 12.43
CA SER A 100 3.95 -12.89 11.55
C SER A 100 3.24 -12.79 10.18
N VAL A 101 3.82 -13.37 9.14
CA VAL A 101 3.16 -13.43 7.81
C VAL A 101 1.72 -13.97 7.86
N PRO A 102 1.44 -15.17 8.44
CA PRO A 102 0.09 -15.72 8.43
C PRO A 102 -0.90 -14.87 9.23
N THR A 103 -0.52 -14.41 10.44
CA THR A 103 -1.38 -13.55 11.26
C THR A 103 -1.64 -12.21 10.55
N GLY A 104 -0.60 -11.59 9.99
CA GLY A 104 -0.72 -10.32 9.27
C GLY A 104 -1.57 -10.42 8.01
N LEU A 105 -1.49 -11.55 7.29
CA LEU A 105 -2.34 -11.83 6.15
C LEU A 105 -3.81 -11.97 6.56
N GLN A 106 -4.07 -12.72 7.63
CA GLN A 106 -5.43 -12.90 8.15
C GLN A 106 -6.05 -11.55 8.53
N MET A 107 -5.31 -10.68 9.22
CA MET A 107 -5.78 -9.33 9.56
C MET A 107 -6.15 -8.50 8.31
N VAL A 108 -5.40 -8.64 7.22
CA VAL A 108 -5.72 -7.95 5.97
C VAL A 108 -6.94 -8.54 5.29
N LEU A 109 -7.10 -9.87 5.29
CA LEU A 109 -8.27 -10.56 4.75
C LEU A 109 -9.54 -10.20 5.54
N ASP A 110 -9.50 -10.27 6.86
CA ASP A 110 -10.60 -9.86 7.74
C ASP A 110 -11.00 -8.40 7.45
N GLY A 111 -10.02 -7.52 7.25
CA GLY A 111 -10.25 -6.14 6.87
C GLY A 111 -10.87 -5.96 5.47
N VAL A 112 -10.60 -6.86 4.53
CA VAL A 112 -11.25 -6.88 3.20
C VAL A 112 -12.68 -7.37 3.33
N GLU A 113 -12.93 -8.41 4.13
CA GLU A 113 -14.26 -8.97 4.37
C GLU A 113 -15.18 -7.98 5.09
N GLU A 114 -14.69 -7.33 6.15
CA GLU A 114 -15.42 -6.25 6.86
C GLU A 114 -15.79 -5.11 5.89
N ARG A 115 -14.91 -4.77 4.94
CA ARG A 115 -15.21 -3.77 3.92
C ARG A 115 -16.28 -4.25 2.94
N LYS A 116 -16.22 -5.51 2.51
CA LYS A 116 -17.22 -6.12 1.63
C LYS A 116 -18.61 -6.10 2.29
N THR A 117 -18.71 -6.60 3.52
CA THR A 117 -19.99 -6.63 4.27
C THR A 117 -20.51 -5.22 4.53
N ARG A 118 -19.66 -4.31 5.03
CA ARG A 118 -20.07 -2.92 5.30
C ARG A 118 -20.58 -2.20 4.05
N ARG A 119 -19.95 -2.40 2.90
CA ARG A 119 -20.41 -1.79 1.64
C ARG A 119 -21.73 -2.42 1.17
N ALA A 120 -21.92 -3.73 1.32
CA ALA A 120 -23.16 -4.42 0.99
C ALA A 120 -24.33 -3.93 1.88
N THR A 121 -24.12 -3.86 3.20
CA THR A 121 -25.13 -3.32 4.13
C THR A 121 -25.46 -1.86 3.82
N ARG A 122 -24.45 -1.04 3.52
CA ARG A 122 -24.65 0.36 3.13
C ARG A 122 -25.41 0.48 1.81
N TRP A 123 -25.16 -0.42 0.85
CA TRP A 123 -25.91 -0.47 -0.41
C TRP A 123 -27.39 -0.71 -0.13
N GLU A 124 -27.71 -1.72 0.66
CA GLU A 124 -29.10 -2.07 0.99
C GLU A 124 -29.81 -0.94 1.76
N GLN A 125 -29.17 -0.37 2.78
CA GLN A 125 -29.73 0.76 3.54
C GLN A 125 -30.03 2.00 2.67
N ASN A 126 -29.27 2.21 1.60
CA ASN A 126 -29.47 3.34 0.69
C ASN A 126 -30.43 3.03 -0.46
N LYS A 127 -31.07 1.85 -0.51
CA LYS A 127 -32.02 1.48 -1.56
C LYS A 127 -33.17 2.50 -1.68
N VAL A 128 -33.85 2.79 -0.58
CA VAL A 128 -34.94 3.78 -0.53
C VAL A 128 -34.48 5.18 -0.98
N LYS A 129 -33.29 5.61 -0.52
CA LYS A 129 -32.73 6.93 -0.89
C LYS A 129 -32.37 7.04 -2.38
N ARG A 130 -32.03 5.92 -3.02
CA ARG A 130 -31.70 5.88 -4.46
C ARG A 130 -32.97 5.94 -5.31
N GLN A 131 -33.99 5.18 -4.91
CA GLN A 131 -35.31 5.20 -5.54
C GLN A 131 -35.93 6.59 -5.48
N LEU A 132 -35.89 7.26 -4.32
CA LEU A 132 -36.38 8.64 -4.16
C LEU A 132 -35.63 9.67 -5.02
N LYS A 133 -34.39 9.38 -5.43
CA LYS A 133 -33.59 10.26 -6.30
C LYS A 133 -33.79 9.97 -7.80
N GLY A 134 -34.66 9.03 -8.15
CA GLY A 134 -34.88 8.63 -9.55
C GLY A 134 -33.64 7.99 -10.19
N ILE A 135 -32.70 7.48 -9.39
CA ILE A 135 -31.61 6.64 -9.91
C ILE A 135 -32.27 5.29 -10.15
N GLU A 136 -32.58 4.99 -11.42
CA GLU A 136 -33.06 3.67 -11.85
C GLU A 136 -32.23 2.59 -11.16
N ASP A 137 -32.87 1.53 -10.66
CA ASP A 137 -32.25 0.44 -9.92
C ASP A 137 -31.22 -0.26 -10.82
N SER A 138 -30.01 0.31 -10.88
CA SER A 138 -28.95 -0.07 -11.80
C SER A 138 -28.23 -1.31 -11.27
N GLY A 139 -28.91 -2.45 -11.31
CA GLY A 139 -28.36 -3.79 -11.10
C GLY A 139 -27.98 -4.17 -9.66
N GLU A 140 -27.51 -5.41 -9.53
CA GLU A 140 -26.98 -5.97 -8.28
C GLU A 140 -25.74 -5.22 -7.78
N TYR A 141 -25.47 -5.32 -6.48
CA TYR A 141 -24.29 -4.71 -5.87
C TYR A 141 -23.00 -5.31 -6.45
N ARG A 142 -22.27 -4.53 -7.24
CA ARG A 142 -20.98 -4.94 -7.81
C ARG A 142 -19.89 -4.93 -6.74
N ASN A 143 -19.57 -6.11 -6.22
CA ASN A 143 -18.48 -6.31 -5.28
C ASN A 143 -17.12 -6.02 -5.94
N HIS A 144 -16.34 -5.13 -5.33
CA HIS A 144 -14.97 -4.88 -5.76
C HIS A 144 -14.01 -5.86 -5.08
N ASN A 145 -13.38 -6.72 -5.88
CA ASN A 145 -12.35 -7.64 -5.40
C ASN A 145 -11.02 -6.90 -5.25
N GLU A 146 -10.68 -6.54 -4.02
CA GLU A 146 -9.46 -5.81 -3.68
C GLU A 146 -8.21 -6.65 -3.97
N THR A 147 -7.13 -6.01 -4.40
CA THR A 147 -5.81 -6.65 -4.58
C THR A 147 -5.02 -6.51 -3.28
N ILE A 148 -4.38 -7.61 -2.89
CA ILE A 148 -3.45 -7.65 -1.76
C ILE A 148 -2.04 -7.46 -2.32
N GLU A 149 -1.30 -6.55 -1.73
CA GLU A 149 0.01 -6.11 -2.18
C GLU A 149 1.02 -6.19 -1.02
N LEU A 150 2.23 -6.59 -1.36
CA LEU A 150 3.38 -6.61 -0.48
C LEU A 150 4.35 -5.51 -0.92
N ALA A 151 4.64 -4.59 -0.02
CA ALA A 151 5.67 -3.57 -0.20
C ALA A 151 6.89 -3.92 0.66
N ILE A 152 8.01 -4.18 0.00
CA ILE A 152 9.26 -4.56 0.66
C ILE A 152 10.24 -3.40 0.54
N ASN A 153 10.74 -2.92 1.68
CA ASN A 153 11.81 -1.94 1.74
C ASN A 153 13.15 -2.68 1.86
N LEU A 154 14.00 -2.51 0.85
CA LEU A 154 15.30 -3.16 0.74
C LEU A 154 16.41 -2.13 0.92
N ASN A 155 17.56 -2.58 1.42
CA ASN A 155 18.74 -1.75 1.63
C ASN A 155 19.55 -1.57 0.33
N ILE A 156 18.90 -0.99 -0.68
CA ILE A 156 19.40 -0.82 -2.03
C ILE A 156 19.22 0.65 -2.44
N ASP A 157 20.24 1.23 -3.09
CA ASP A 157 20.12 2.55 -3.71
C ASP A 157 20.00 2.37 -5.24
N PRO A 158 18.79 2.47 -5.82
CA PRO A 158 18.57 2.24 -7.25
C PRO A 158 19.25 3.28 -8.14
N ARG A 159 19.74 4.39 -7.57
CA ARG A 159 20.51 5.41 -8.30
C ARG A 159 21.93 4.94 -8.60
N LYS A 160 22.42 3.92 -7.90
CA LYS A 160 23.73 3.32 -8.13
C LYS A 160 23.63 2.24 -9.18
N PRO A 161 24.57 2.20 -10.14
CA PRO A 161 24.57 1.17 -11.18
C PRO A 161 24.73 -0.22 -10.53
N GLY A 162 23.99 -1.20 -11.04
CA GLY A 162 24.04 -2.60 -10.58
C GLY A 162 23.29 -2.90 -9.28
N GLN A 163 22.69 -1.90 -8.62
CA GLN A 163 21.90 -2.10 -7.40
C GLN A 163 20.40 -2.22 -7.69
N ALA A 164 19.89 -1.55 -8.73
CA ALA A 164 18.47 -1.56 -9.04
C ALA A 164 17.96 -2.97 -9.41
N LEU A 165 16.96 -3.47 -8.68
CA LEU A 165 16.25 -4.69 -9.04
C LEU A 165 15.23 -4.40 -10.13
N ARG A 166 15.23 -5.26 -11.15
CA ARG A 166 14.21 -5.31 -12.20
C ARG A 166 14.11 -6.73 -12.72
N GLY A 167 12.90 -7.26 -12.75
CA GLY A 167 12.66 -8.59 -13.28
C GLY A 167 11.19 -8.92 -13.37
N SER A 168 10.93 -10.17 -13.69
CA SER A 168 9.62 -10.79 -13.67
C SER A 168 9.71 -12.11 -12.93
N MET A 169 8.62 -12.50 -12.28
CA MET A 169 8.47 -13.81 -11.66
C MET A 169 7.08 -14.35 -11.95
N VAL A 170 6.94 -15.66 -11.97
CA VAL A 170 5.66 -16.35 -12.14
C VAL A 170 5.15 -16.72 -10.76
N LEU A 171 3.92 -16.31 -10.42
CA LEU A 171 3.26 -16.74 -9.19
C LEU A 171 2.56 -18.09 -9.39
N PRO A 172 2.66 -19.03 -8.43
CA PRO A 172 2.07 -20.36 -8.57
C PRO A 172 0.54 -20.32 -8.71
N HIS A 173 -0.13 -19.42 -7.97
CA HIS A 173 -1.60 -19.23 -8.05
C HIS A 173 -2.00 -18.03 -8.92
N GLY A 174 -1.03 -17.40 -9.59
CA GLY A 174 -1.24 -16.20 -10.39
C GLY A 174 -1.77 -14.99 -9.62
N THR A 175 -2.16 -13.95 -10.36
CA THR A 175 -2.59 -12.66 -9.79
C THR A 175 -4.11 -12.52 -9.62
N GLY A 176 -4.91 -13.45 -10.15
CA GLY A 176 -6.38 -13.37 -10.16
C GLY A 176 -6.94 -12.20 -10.99
N LYS A 177 -6.18 -11.75 -12.00
CA LYS A 177 -6.61 -10.77 -13.01
C LYS A 177 -6.70 -11.49 -14.34
N THR A 178 -7.79 -11.28 -15.07
CA THR A 178 -7.89 -11.66 -16.48
C THR A 178 -7.00 -10.73 -17.29
N VAL A 179 -5.99 -11.29 -17.96
CA VAL A 179 -5.01 -10.54 -18.75
C VAL A 179 -5.33 -10.77 -20.22
N SER A 180 -5.63 -9.70 -20.93
CA SER A 180 -5.72 -9.69 -22.39
C SER A 180 -4.35 -9.36 -22.98
N CYS A 181 -3.90 -10.20 -23.90
CA CYS A 181 -2.59 -10.10 -24.53
C CYS A 181 -2.70 -9.67 -25.99
N LEU A 182 -1.76 -8.84 -26.44
CA LEU A 182 -1.45 -8.65 -27.85
C LEU A 182 -0.35 -9.63 -28.25
N VAL A 183 -0.49 -10.32 -29.37
CA VAL A 183 0.53 -11.26 -29.85
C VAL A 183 1.02 -10.85 -31.24
N PHE A 184 2.31 -10.50 -31.34
CA PHE A 184 2.95 -10.12 -32.59
C PHE A 184 3.73 -11.31 -33.16
N THR A 185 3.20 -11.96 -34.18
CA THR A 185 3.85 -13.07 -34.88
C THR A 185 3.66 -12.96 -36.39
N SER A 186 4.61 -13.49 -37.16
CA SER A 186 4.49 -13.65 -38.61
C SER A 186 3.84 -14.99 -39.00
N ASP A 187 3.81 -15.96 -38.08
CA ASP A 187 3.32 -17.30 -38.36
C ASP A 187 1.79 -17.37 -38.31
N GLY A 188 1.17 -17.84 -39.40
CA GLY A 188 -0.28 -18.02 -39.48
C GLY A 188 -0.85 -18.93 -38.39
N LYS A 189 -0.15 -20.03 -38.08
CA LYS A 189 -0.60 -21.01 -37.08
C LYS A 189 -0.68 -20.41 -35.67
N THR A 190 0.35 -19.68 -35.25
CA THR A 190 0.39 -19.07 -33.91
C THR A 190 -0.62 -17.93 -33.79
N MET A 191 -0.88 -17.20 -34.89
CA MET A 191 -1.94 -16.20 -34.94
C MET A 191 -3.34 -16.82 -34.74
N GLU A 192 -3.63 -17.93 -35.40
CA GLU A 192 -4.91 -18.64 -35.25
C GLU A 192 -5.10 -19.16 -33.82
N GLU A 193 -4.07 -19.79 -33.24
CA GLU A 193 -4.10 -20.26 -31.85
C GLU A 193 -4.36 -19.13 -30.85
N ALA A 194 -3.71 -17.98 -31.03
CA ALA A 194 -3.92 -16.80 -30.19
C ALA A 194 -5.35 -16.26 -30.31
N LYS A 195 -5.90 -16.22 -31.52
CA LYS A 195 -7.28 -15.78 -31.78
C LYS A 195 -8.30 -16.73 -31.16
N ILE A 196 -8.07 -18.04 -31.23
CA ILE A 196 -8.90 -19.06 -30.56
C ILE A 196 -8.87 -18.87 -29.04
N ALA A 197 -7.72 -18.49 -28.47
CA ALA A 197 -7.58 -18.19 -27.05
C ALA A 197 -8.24 -16.85 -26.62
N GLY A 198 -8.83 -16.09 -27.55
CA GLY A 198 -9.47 -14.80 -27.27
C GLY A 198 -8.49 -13.64 -27.13
N HIS A 199 -7.30 -13.76 -27.71
CA HIS A 199 -6.28 -12.71 -27.76
C HIS A 199 -6.17 -12.14 -29.17
N GLU A 200 -5.77 -10.87 -29.29
CA GLU A 200 -5.59 -10.24 -30.59
C GLU A 200 -4.16 -10.52 -31.09
N ALA A 201 -4.06 -11.07 -32.30
CA ALA A 201 -2.79 -11.49 -32.89
C ALA A 201 -2.66 -11.07 -34.36
N GLY A 202 -1.44 -10.67 -34.73
CA GLY A 202 -1.10 -10.29 -36.10
C GLY A 202 0.36 -9.84 -36.26
N GLY A 203 0.82 -9.80 -37.51
CA GLY A 203 2.13 -9.27 -37.89
C GLY A 203 2.07 -7.78 -38.23
N GLU A 204 2.42 -7.43 -39.48
CA GLU A 204 2.40 -6.06 -40.00
C GLU A 204 1.02 -5.41 -39.96
N GLU A 205 -0.03 -6.14 -40.36
CA GLU A 205 -1.40 -5.61 -40.39
C GLU A 205 -1.89 -5.12 -39.01
N LEU A 206 -1.55 -5.84 -37.94
CA LEU A 206 -1.93 -5.45 -36.58
C LEU A 206 -1.19 -4.19 -36.15
N ILE A 207 0.09 -4.05 -36.54
CA ILE A 207 0.87 -2.85 -36.24
C ILE A 207 0.25 -1.63 -36.93
N ASP A 208 -0.13 -1.75 -38.19
CA ASP A 208 -0.74 -0.65 -38.94
C ASP A 208 -2.09 -0.24 -38.34
N LYS A 209 -2.93 -1.20 -37.93
CA LYS A 209 -4.20 -0.93 -37.23
C LYS A 209 -4.00 -0.22 -35.88
N ILE A 210 -2.96 -0.59 -35.14
CA ILE A 210 -2.60 0.07 -33.88
C ILE A 210 -2.13 1.51 -34.15
N ILE A 211 -1.35 1.75 -35.21
CA ILE A 211 -0.89 3.08 -35.60
C ILE A 211 -2.05 3.96 -36.08
N ALA A 212 -2.97 3.38 -36.85
CA ALA A 212 -4.19 4.04 -37.32
C ALA A 212 -5.18 4.35 -36.16
N GLY A 213 -4.99 3.71 -35.00
CA GLY A 213 -5.84 3.90 -33.82
C GLY A 213 -7.15 3.12 -33.87
N GLU A 214 -7.28 2.14 -34.77
CA GLU A 214 -8.43 1.22 -34.83
C GLU A 214 -8.44 0.28 -33.61
N VAL A 215 -7.26 -0.12 -33.16
CA VAL A 215 -7.09 -1.00 -32.00
C VAL A 215 -6.71 -0.18 -30.77
N ALA A 216 -7.58 -0.21 -29.76
CA ALA A 216 -7.34 0.47 -28.49
C ALA A 216 -6.37 -0.32 -27.60
N ILE A 217 -5.09 0.09 -27.62
CA ILE A 217 -4.00 -0.50 -26.83
C ILE A 217 -4.34 -0.58 -25.33
N ASP A 218 -5.14 0.36 -24.82
CA ASP A 218 -5.49 0.49 -23.40
C ASP A 218 -6.30 -0.69 -22.84
N GLN A 219 -6.89 -1.51 -23.72
CA GLN A 219 -7.62 -2.72 -23.32
C GLN A 219 -6.69 -3.89 -22.98
N TYR A 220 -5.44 -3.86 -23.46
CA TYR A 220 -4.48 -4.93 -23.32
C TYR A 220 -3.51 -4.66 -22.18
N GLN A 221 -3.19 -5.69 -21.40
CA GLN A 221 -2.29 -5.57 -20.24
C GLN A 221 -0.90 -6.14 -20.51
N ARG A 222 -0.74 -7.00 -21.52
CA ARG A 222 0.53 -7.59 -21.93
C ARG A 222 0.65 -7.60 -23.45
N ALA A 223 1.88 -7.53 -23.95
CA ALA A 223 2.17 -7.84 -25.34
C ALA A 223 3.30 -8.87 -25.41
N LEU A 224 3.14 -9.82 -26.32
CA LEU A 224 4.03 -10.91 -26.62
C LEU A 224 4.51 -10.76 -28.07
N ALA A 225 5.75 -11.12 -28.34
CA ALA A 225 6.28 -11.06 -29.69
C ALA A 225 7.23 -12.23 -29.96
N THR A 226 7.28 -12.66 -31.21
CA THR A 226 8.35 -13.54 -31.69
C THR A 226 9.66 -12.76 -31.83
N LYS A 227 10.82 -13.43 -31.72
CA LYS A 227 12.12 -12.78 -31.96
C LYS A 227 12.22 -12.10 -33.33
N GLU A 228 11.58 -12.64 -34.35
CA GLU A 228 11.56 -12.09 -35.72
C GLU A 228 10.76 -10.79 -35.84
N THR A 229 9.57 -10.72 -35.23
CA THR A 229 8.67 -9.55 -35.29
C THR A 229 9.08 -8.45 -34.31
N LEU A 230 9.92 -8.76 -33.32
CA LEU A 230 10.33 -7.84 -32.27
C LEU A 230 10.98 -6.54 -32.80
N PRO A 231 11.93 -6.55 -33.77
CA PRO A 231 12.56 -5.33 -34.28
C PRO A 231 11.55 -4.39 -34.97
N MET A 232 10.56 -4.97 -35.65
CA MET A 232 9.50 -4.22 -36.31
C MET A 232 8.58 -3.52 -35.30
N VAL A 233 8.11 -4.25 -34.29
CA VAL A 233 7.32 -3.72 -33.17
C VAL A 233 8.09 -2.62 -32.42
N GLN A 234 9.39 -2.82 -32.18
CA GLN A 234 10.23 -1.82 -31.52
C GLN A 234 10.40 -0.55 -32.37
N LYS A 235 10.54 -0.67 -33.69
CA LYS A 235 10.73 0.51 -34.56
C LYS A 235 9.44 1.31 -34.71
N GLN A 236 8.31 0.64 -34.93
CA GLN A 236 7.04 1.28 -35.29
C GLN A 236 6.18 1.64 -34.07
N LEU A 237 6.14 0.78 -33.04
CA LEU A 237 5.23 0.93 -31.90
C LEU A 237 5.90 1.43 -30.60
N ALA A 238 7.21 1.70 -30.58
CA ALA A 238 7.91 2.13 -29.37
C ALA A 238 7.33 3.38 -28.70
N ARG A 239 6.89 4.37 -29.48
CA ARG A 239 6.29 5.59 -28.94
C ARG A 239 4.95 5.35 -28.25
N LEU A 240 4.20 4.34 -28.69
CA LEU A 240 2.87 4.01 -28.17
C LEU A 240 2.96 3.00 -27.00
N LEU A 241 3.66 1.88 -27.19
CA LEU A 241 3.76 0.80 -26.19
C LEU A 241 4.71 1.13 -25.03
N GLY A 242 5.74 1.96 -25.28
CA GLY A 242 6.75 2.36 -24.29
C GLY A 242 6.18 3.00 -23.02
N PRO A 243 5.45 4.13 -23.09
CA PRO A 243 4.90 4.80 -21.90
C PRO A 243 3.86 3.95 -21.15
N ARG A 244 3.20 3.01 -21.84
CA ARG A 244 2.23 2.09 -21.25
C ARG A 244 2.86 0.84 -20.63
N GLY A 245 4.17 0.63 -20.80
CA GLY A 245 4.88 -0.53 -20.26
C GLY A 245 4.49 -1.86 -20.93
N LEU A 246 3.89 -1.80 -22.12
CA LEU A 246 3.46 -2.97 -22.91
C LEU A 246 4.53 -3.46 -23.88
N MET A 247 5.66 -2.76 -23.99
CA MET A 247 6.74 -3.15 -24.91
C MET A 247 7.30 -4.55 -24.56
N PRO A 248 7.29 -5.52 -25.49
CA PRO A 248 7.90 -6.82 -25.27
C PRO A 248 9.41 -6.71 -25.01
N ASN A 249 9.91 -7.46 -24.03
CA ASN A 249 11.32 -7.50 -23.66
C ASN A 249 11.78 -8.94 -23.34
N LEU A 250 12.99 -9.28 -23.77
CA LEU A 250 13.65 -10.55 -23.45
C LEU A 250 13.78 -10.78 -21.94
N LYS A 251 14.02 -9.72 -21.15
CA LYS A 251 14.16 -9.82 -19.69
C LYS A 251 12.86 -10.11 -18.95
N THR A 252 11.72 -9.87 -19.59
CA THR A 252 10.39 -10.13 -19.01
C THR A 252 9.77 -11.42 -19.54
N ASN A 253 10.53 -12.24 -20.28
CA ASN A 253 10.08 -13.47 -20.92
C ASN A 253 8.82 -13.29 -21.79
N THR A 254 8.60 -12.08 -22.32
CA THR A 254 7.50 -11.78 -23.24
C THR A 254 7.90 -11.97 -24.70
N VAL A 255 9.11 -12.45 -24.95
CA VAL A 255 9.63 -12.76 -26.28
C VAL A 255 9.84 -14.26 -26.34
N PHE A 256 9.19 -14.92 -27.30
CA PHE A 256 9.20 -16.38 -27.43
C PHE A 256 9.73 -16.81 -28.80
N ASP A 257 10.10 -18.08 -28.90
CA ASP A 257 10.60 -18.72 -30.12
C ASP A 257 9.48 -19.44 -30.87
N GLU A 258 9.62 -19.56 -32.19
CA GLU A 258 8.59 -20.01 -33.17
C GLU A 258 8.12 -21.47 -33.04
N GLY A 259 8.61 -22.21 -32.05
CA GLY A 259 8.18 -23.57 -31.73
C GLY A 259 7.68 -23.76 -30.30
N SER A 260 7.61 -22.68 -29.51
CA SER A 260 7.15 -22.75 -28.12
C SER A 260 5.63 -22.78 -28.03
N MET A 261 5.09 -23.50 -27.05
CA MET A 261 3.65 -23.59 -26.80
C MET A 261 3.10 -22.21 -26.41
N LEU A 262 2.59 -21.46 -27.40
CA LEU A 262 2.05 -20.11 -27.24
C LEU A 262 1.06 -20.04 -26.07
N LEU A 263 0.18 -21.03 -25.96
CA LEU A 263 -0.82 -21.12 -24.89
C LEU A 263 -0.20 -21.21 -23.49
N THR A 264 0.92 -21.92 -23.34
CA THR A 264 1.66 -21.99 -22.09
C THR A 264 2.27 -20.63 -21.76
N SER A 265 2.92 -19.98 -22.74
CA SER A 265 3.46 -18.64 -22.59
C SER A 265 2.37 -17.62 -22.21
N LEU A 266 1.20 -17.67 -22.86
CA LEU A 266 0.05 -16.83 -22.54
C LEU A 266 -0.45 -17.05 -21.10
N LYS A 267 -0.56 -18.31 -20.67
CA LYS A 267 -0.94 -18.66 -19.30
C LYS A 267 0.08 -18.15 -18.29
N GLU A 268 1.37 -18.33 -18.56
CA GLU A 268 2.45 -17.81 -17.72
C GLU A 268 2.42 -16.27 -17.63
N GLN A 269 2.11 -15.57 -18.73
CA GLN A 269 2.00 -14.11 -18.70
C GLN A 269 0.85 -13.61 -17.80
N SER A 270 -0.21 -14.40 -17.64
CA SER A 270 -1.32 -14.08 -16.74
C SER A 270 -0.93 -14.15 -15.24
N SER A 271 0.03 -15.02 -14.92
CA SER A 271 0.58 -15.21 -13.58
C SER A 271 1.90 -14.46 -13.36
N THR A 272 2.44 -13.82 -14.41
CA THR A 272 3.70 -13.10 -14.35
C THR A 272 3.56 -11.73 -13.72
N VAL A 273 4.28 -11.54 -12.62
CA VAL A 273 4.42 -10.27 -11.91
C VAL A 273 5.76 -9.64 -12.28
N THR A 274 5.68 -8.46 -12.88
CA THR A 274 6.84 -7.62 -13.18
C THR A 274 7.11 -6.69 -12.01
N TYR A 275 8.35 -6.65 -11.53
CA TYR A 275 8.74 -5.80 -10.41
C TYR A 275 9.93 -4.91 -10.78
N ARG A 276 9.94 -3.74 -10.14
CA ARG A 276 10.99 -2.73 -10.30
C ARG A 276 11.20 -2.01 -8.98
N THR A 277 12.45 -1.70 -8.67
CA THR A 277 12.81 -0.83 -7.55
C THR A 277 12.40 0.62 -7.80
N GLU A 278 11.71 1.19 -6.82
CA GLU A 278 11.40 2.61 -6.75
C GLU A 278 12.56 3.37 -6.10
N SER A 279 12.53 4.70 -6.17
CA SER A 279 13.65 5.58 -5.78
C SER A 279 14.08 5.42 -4.32
N GLY A 280 13.16 5.03 -3.45
CA GLY A 280 13.39 4.77 -2.03
C GLY A 280 13.94 3.38 -1.68
N GLY A 281 14.26 2.54 -2.67
CA GLY A 281 14.66 1.14 -2.43
C GLY A 281 13.48 0.22 -2.09
N ILE A 282 12.25 0.69 -2.35
CA ILE A 282 11.02 -0.06 -2.13
C ILE A 282 10.66 -0.82 -3.41
N VAL A 283 10.18 -2.06 -3.24
CA VAL A 283 9.65 -2.88 -4.32
C VAL A 283 8.22 -3.30 -3.98
N HIS A 284 7.32 -3.14 -4.93
CA HIS A 284 5.92 -3.49 -4.79
C HIS A 284 5.62 -4.78 -5.55
N PHE A 285 4.91 -5.68 -4.89
CA PHE A 285 4.47 -6.95 -5.45
C PHE A 285 2.97 -7.13 -5.24
N PRO A 286 2.16 -7.28 -6.31
CA PRO A 286 0.82 -7.82 -6.18
C PRO A 286 0.92 -9.31 -5.80
N VAL A 287 0.34 -9.68 -4.66
CA VAL A 287 0.36 -11.06 -4.15
C VAL A 287 -0.82 -11.85 -4.71
N GLY A 288 -1.98 -11.21 -4.82
CA GLY A 288 -3.20 -11.85 -5.29
C GLY A 288 -4.45 -11.02 -5.01
N ARG A 289 -5.62 -11.64 -5.18
CA ARG A 289 -6.92 -11.02 -4.84
C ARG A 289 -7.31 -11.39 -3.41
N GLY A 290 -8.07 -10.53 -2.75
CA GLY A 290 -8.75 -10.85 -1.48
C GLY A 290 -9.92 -11.82 -1.61
N SER A 291 -9.93 -12.64 -2.67
CA SER A 291 -10.86 -13.76 -2.87
C SER A 291 -10.11 -15.10 -2.91
N PHE A 292 -8.78 -15.08 -2.82
CA PHE A 292 -7.94 -16.27 -2.76
C PHE A 292 -7.98 -16.85 -1.34
N THR A 293 -7.70 -18.14 -1.22
CA THR A 293 -7.55 -18.77 0.10
C THR A 293 -6.27 -18.28 0.78
N PRO A 294 -6.23 -18.27 2.13
CA PRO A 294 -5.03 -17.86 2.84
C PRO A 294 -3.79 -18.70 2.45
N GLN A 295 -3.96 -20.01 2.19
CA GLN A 295 -2.86 -20.88 1.75
C GLN A 295 -2.29 -20.44 0.39
N GLN A 296 -3.14 -20.15 -0.59
CA GLN A 296 -2.71 -19.68 -1.92
C GLN A 296 -1.89 -18.38 -1.84
N LEU A 297 -2.31 -17.48 -0.95
CA LEU A 297 -1.61 -16.21 -0.74
C LEU A 297 -0.26 -16.41 -0.03
N ILE A 298 -0.17 -17.33 0.93
CA ILE A 298 1.09 -17.67 1.60
C ILE A 298 2.09 -18.27 0.59
N GLU A 299 1.65 -19.20 -0.25
CA GLU A 299 2.50 -19.80 -1.29
C GLU A 299 3.00 -18.75 -2.29
N ASN A 300 2.13 -17.82 -2.72
CA ASN A 300 2.55 -16.70 -3.56
C ASN A 300 3.58 -15.79 -2.85
N LEU A 301 3.37 -15.48 -1.57
CA LEU A 301 4.32 -14.70 -0.76
C LEU A 301 5.66 -15.41 -0.62
N GLN A 302 5.65 -16.74 -0.47
CA GLN A 302 6.84 -17.57 -0.39
C GLN A 302 7.69 -17.44 -1.65
N THR A 303 7.06 -17.59 -2.83
CA THR A 303 7.74 -17.41 -4.12
C THR A 303 8.30 -16.00 -4.28
N ILE A 304 7.55 -14.96 -3.88
CA ILE A 304 8.02 -13.57 -3.92
C ILE A 304 9.25 -13.37 -3.04
N CYS A 305 9.24 -13.88 -1.81
CA CYS A 305 10.35 -13.67 -0.88
C CYS A 305 11.63 -14.43 -1.32
N GLN A 306 11.47 -15.66 -1.83
CA GLN A 306 12.57 -16.45 -2.37
C GLN A 306 13.20 -15.76 -3.59
N THR A 307 12.40 -15.36 -4.57
CA THR A 307 12.90 -14.68 -5.77
C THR A 307 13.58 -13.33 -5.46
N VAL A 308 13.09 -12.57 -4.47
CA VAL A 308 13.76 -11.33 -4.02
C VAL A 308 15.13 -11.60 -3.39
N GLN A 309 15.27 -12.75 -2.72
CA GLN A 309 16.54 -13.20 -2.16
C GLN A 309 17.50 -13.70 -3.24
N ASP A 310 17.00 -14.40 -4.25
CA ASP A 310 17.81 -14.93 -5.36
C ASP A 310 18.36 -13.80 -6.24
N VAL A 311 17.57 -12.75 -6.46
CA VAL A 311 17.94 -11.59 -7.29
C VAL A 311 18.72 -10.53 -6.49
N LYS A 312 19.15 -10.87 -5.27
CA LYS A 312 19.92 -9.99 -4.40
C LYS A 312 21.26 -9.59 -5.05
N PRO A 313 21.54 -8.29 -5.23
CA PRO A 313 22.79 -7.84 -5.82
C PRO A 313 23.94 -8.05 -4.84
N GLU A 314 25.13 -8.42 -5.34
CA GLU A 314 26.33 -8.61 -4.50
C GLU A 314 26.73 -7.33 -3.75
N GLN A 315 26.45 -6.17 -4.36
CA GLN A 315 26.74 -4.86 -3.80
C GLN A 315 25.45 -4.22 -3.28
N TYR A 316 25.13 -4.41 -2.01
CA TYR A 316 24.00 -3.74 -1.34
C TYR A 316 24.48 -3.02 -0.05
N GLY A 317 23.66 -2.11 0.46
CA GLY A 317 23.89 -1.49 1.78
C GLY A 317 25.07 -0.52 1.91
N LYS A 318 25.81 -0.25 0.83
CA LYS A 318 26.72 0.92 0.76
C LYS A 318 25.88 2.17 0.51
N GLY A 319 25.13 2.65 1.50
CA GLY A 319 24.50 3.98 1.42
C GLY A 319 25.56 5.08 1.24
N LYS A 320 25.16 6.25 0.72
CA LYS A 320 26.03 7.44 0.81
C LYS A 320 26.43 7.59 2.27
N LYS A 321 27.71 7.44 2.62
CA LYS A 321 28.21 7.89 3.92
C LYS A 321 27.70 9.32 4.07
N LYS A 322 26.84 9.60 5.06
CA LYS A 322 26.68 10.98 5.51
C LYS A 322 28.11 11.42 5.81
N LYS A 323 28.67 12.30 4.97
CA LYS A 323 29.87 13.02 5.36
C LYS A 323 29.43 13.78 6.60
N SER A 324 29.77 13.25 7.77
CA SER A 324 29.84 14.05 8.97
C SER A 324 30.70 15.25 8.57
N SER A 325 30.10 16.43 8.59
CA SER A 325 30.78 17.71 8.42
C SER A 325 31.65 17.97 9.65
N GLY A 326 32.67 17.13 9.82
CA GLY A 326 33.74 17.25 10.81
C GLY A 326 35.03 16.99 10.06
N GLY A 327 35.81 18.06 9.89
CA GLY A 327 37.08 18.06 9.17
C GLY A 327 38.07 17.04 9.75
N GLY A 328 38.79 16.39 8.85
CA GLY A 328 39.84 15.44 9.19
C GLY A 328 40.38 14.80 7.92
N ALA A 329 41.42 15.41 7.35
CA ALA A 329 42.21 14.82 6.30
C ALA A 329 42.83 13.51 6.82
N GLY A 330 42.53 12.38 6.18
CA GLY A 330 43.01 11.08 6.62
C GLY A 330 42.67 9.96 5.64
N THR A 331 43.65 9.64 4.78
CA THR A 331 43.93 8.32 4.18
C THR A 331 42.85 7.68 3.29
N LYS A 332 43.15 7.62 1.97
CA LYS A 332 42.51 6.71 1.00
C LYS A 332 42.88 5.25 1.33
N GLY A 333 42.18 4.67 2.30
CA GLY A 333 42.27 3.25 2.63
C GLY A 333 41.31 2.41 1.78
N ASN A 334 41.86 1.41 1.11
CA ASN A 334 41.21 0.43 0.24
C ASN A 334 40.01 -0.28 0.94
N SER A 335 38.77 0.12 0.67
CA SER A 335 37.59 -0.44 1.35
C SER A 335 37.01 -1.66 0.61
N LYS A 336 37.77 -2.76 0.61
CA LYS A 336 37.30 -4.11 0.26
C LYS A 336 36.94 -4.94 1.50
N LYS A 337 36.49 -4.28 2.58
CA LYS A 337 35.80 -4.94 3.70
C LYS A 337 34.29 -4.86 3.44
N GLN A 338 33.72 -5.93 2.89
CA GLN A 338 32.28 -6.17 3.05
C GLN A 338 31.99 -6.16 4.56
N SER A 339 31.17 -5.23 5.01
CA SER A 339 30.66 -5.27 6.38
C SER A 339 29.81 -6.53 6.49
N LYS A 340 30.28 -7.51 7.28
CA LYS A 340 29.63 -8.81 7.50
C LYS A 340 28.25 -8.71 8.17
N ASN A 341 27.69 -7.52 8.38
CA ASN A 341 26.46 -7.33 9.16
C ASN A 341 25.51 -6.26 8.58
N VAL A 342 25.49 -6.07 7.26
CA VAL A 342 24.55 -5.13 6.63
C VAL A 342 23.26 -5.88 6.27
N LYS A 343 22.14 -5.47 6.89
CA LYS A 343 20.82 -6.03 6.61
C LYS A 343 20.38 -5.69 5.19
N TYR A 344 19.86 -6.68 4.48
CA TYR A 344 19.28 -6.52 3.15
C TYR A 344 17.81 -6.12 3.24
N TRP A 345 17.05 -6.86 4.05
CA TRP A 345 15.64 -6.59 4.36
C TRP A 345 15.55 -5.50 5.44
N LEU A 346 14.83 -4.40 5.15
CA LEU A 346 14.63 -3.31 6.12
C LEU A 346 13.24 -3.32 6.74
N LYS A 347 12.18 -3.43 5.93
CA LYS A 347 10.77 -3.49 6.36
C LYS A 347 9.94 -4.22 5.32
N ALA A 348 8.87 -4.88 5.75
CA ALA A 348 7.88 -5.47 4.86
C ALA A 348 6.48 -5.07 5.33
N HIS A 349 5.66 -4.57 4.41
CA HIS A 349 4.32 -4.09 4.67
C HIS A 349 3.34 -4.83 3.78
N LEU A 350 2.30 -5.40 4.38
CA LEU A 350 1.20 -6.04 3.67
C LEU A 350 0.00 -5.10 3.70
N THR A 351 -0.63 -4.88 2.54
CA THR A 351 -1.74 -3.96 2.40
C THR A 351 -2.76 -4.48 1.39
N ALA A 352 -3.97 -3.94 1.45
CA ALA A 352 -4.98 -4.12 0.42
C ALA A 352 -5.27 -2.77 -0.26
N THR A 353 -5.68 -2.79 -1.54
CA THR A 353 -5.87 -1.57 -2.37
C THR A 353 -6.73 -0.48 -1.70
N GLN A 354 -7.73 -0.85 -0.90
CA GLN A 354 -8.63 0.08 -0.21
C GLN A 354 -8.49 -0.01 1.32
N GLY A 355 -7.37 -0.57 1.80
CA GLY A 355 -7.04 -0.63 3.21
C GLY A 355 -6.73 0.76 3.78
N LYS A 356 -7.18 1.02 5.01
CA LYS A 356 -6.87 2.29 5.71
C LYS A 356 -5.39 2.40 6.14
N GLY A 357 -4.68 1.28 6.17
CA GLY A 357 -3.28 1.20 6.57
C GLY A 357 -2.66 -0.12 6.12
N SER A 358 -1.37 -0.25 6.38
CA SER A 358 -0.59 -1.46 6.14
C SER A 358 -0.32 -2.21 7.43
N VAL A 359 -0.26 -3.53 7.37
CA VAL A 359 0.25 -4.39 8.44
C VAL A 359 1.76 -4.50 8.29
N LEU A 360 2.51 -4.18 9.34
CA LEU A 360 3.96 -4.36 9.38
C LEU A 360 4.25 -5.83 9.71
N LEU A 361 5.03 -6.48 8.86
CA LEU A 361 5.40 -7.88 9.03
C LEU A 361 6.74 -8.00 9.76
N ASP A 362 6.86 -9.03 10.61
CA ASP A 362 8.13 -9.43 11.23
C ASP A 362 9.07 -9.98 10.15
N LEU A 363 10.23 -9.34 10.02
CA LEU A 363 11.26 -9.70 9.06
C LEU A 363 11.76 -11.15 9.23
N ARG A 364 11.69 -11.70 10.45
CA ARG A 364 12.05 -13.10 10.71
C ARG A 364 11.11 -14.10 10.03
N THR A 365 9.90 -13.68 9.68
CA THR A 365 8.94 -14.55 9.00
C THR A 365 8.94 -14.34 7.48
N VAL A 366 9.52 -13.22 7.03
CA VAL A 366 9.59 -12.82 5.62
C VAL A 366 10.91 -13.25 4.96
N ASP A 367 12.04 -13.20 5.68
CA ASP A 367 13.35 -13.52 5.10
C ASP A 367 13.50 -15.04 4.90
N PRO A 368 13.71 -15.54 3.67
CA PRO A 368 13.86 -16.97 3.40
C PRO A 368 15.12 -17.60 4.00
N THR A 369 16.10 -16.79 4.42
CA THR A 369 17.31 -17.28 5.11
C THR A 369 17.09 -17.54 6.59
N SER A 370 15.96 -17.11 7.14
CA SER A 370 15.62 -17.28 8.54
C SER A 370 15.02 -18.67 8.81
N PRO A 371 15.19 -19.23 10.02
CA PRO A 371 14.57 -20.50 10.39
C PRO A 371 13.05 -20.42 10.60
N PHE A 372 12.52 -19.20 10.75
CA PHE A 372 11.09 -18.92 10.98
C PHE A 372 10.34 -18.52 9.70
N PHE A 373 10.93 -18.74 8.52
CA PHE A 373 10.34 -18.37 7.25
C PHE A 373 8.94 -18.99 7.07
N MET A 374 7.94 -18.12 6.86
CA MET A 374 6.52 -18.46 6.72
C MET A 374 5.88 -19.22 7.91
N LYS A 375 6.53 -19.24 9.07
CA LYS A 375 6.02 -19.86 10.30
C LYS A 375 5.64 -18.80 11.33
N GLU A 376 4.72 -19.16 12.22
CA GLU A 376 4.47 -18.34 13.42
C GLU A 376 5.65 -18.49 14.38
N PRO A 377 6.15 -17.38 14.97
CA PRO A 377 7.11 -17.47 16.05
C PRO A 377 6.44 -18.09 17.28
N GLU A 378 7.04 -19.16 17.82
CA GLU A 378 6.63 -19.79 19.07
C GLU A 378 6.77 -18.87 20.29
#